data_AF-A0A0K8UBV7-F1
#
_entry.id   AF-A0A0K8UBV7-F1
#
_cell.length_a   1.000
_cell.length_b   1.000
_cell.length_c   1.000
_cell.angle_alpha   90.00
_cell.angle_beta   90.00
_cell.angle_gamma   90.00
#
_symmetry.space_group_name_H-M   'P 1'
#
loop_
_entity.id
_entity.type
_entity.pdbx_description
1 polymer ?
#
loop_
_entity_poly.entity_id
_entity_poly.type
_entity_poly.pdbx_seq_one_letter_code
_entity_poly.pdbx_strand_id
1 'polypeptide(L)'
;MSREVLAPPLQRMDNNRCYRVNLIHEDFGNQLAAMQRKEHKPETTNGETAYMEQDLYAEDDDDEQENSENFQIEELTSGHYKLTMHVAQSFYGGLIGFKGSTKRRIESETRTEIFIPRNREGGPKQVEDITIKGKTRVSVMMARRKINLLIVSLRKRMRPTHFACVPLNFGEIKERFCEFKKELLELNLPGIDEMLFQTEECIHLTLSTCVLLDAAERSKAVEILQSCKAYLSDLRTPFQIEVRGLEIMNDDPSAVRVLYARVESVELQKFADLAVQPFLRSGLGFDDYERDNVKLHMTIMNNRYRKQLDAKAAGSFDAREILKRYGDYYFGRVECNEVHLCVMHHTSGDEHGTFYKITGSLKF
;
A
#
# COMPACT_ATOMS: atom_id res chain seq x y z
N MET A 1 7.57 19.02 27.48
CA MET A 1 6.22 19.50 27.14
C MET A 1 6.35 20.65 26.15
N SER A 2 6.09 20.39 24.88
CA SER A 2 5.94 21.39 23.82
C SER A 2 4.58 21.13 23.16
N ARG A 3 3.70 22.13 23.21
CA ARG A 3 2.35 22.14 22.64
C ARG A 3 2.43 22.68 21.22
N GLU A 4 2.96 21.91 20.28
CA GLU A 4 2.86 22.22 18.84
C GLU A 4 2.65 20.93 18.05
N VAL A 5 1.56 20.23 18.35
CA VAL A 5 1.15 19.04 17.60
C VAL A 5 -0.35 19.19 17.32
N LEU A 6 -0.67 19.33 16.02
CA LEU A 6 -2.00 19.18 15.39
C LEU A 6 -3.03 20.33 15.51
N ALA A 7 -2.67 21.55 15.11
CA ALA A 7 -3.69 22.51 14.63
C ALA A 7 -3.70 22.49 13.09
N PRO A 8 -4.85 22.28 12.41
CA PRO A 8 -4.91 22.41 10.96
C PRO A 8 -4.55 23.85 10.54
N PRO A 9 -3.81 24.04 9.43
CA PRO A 9 -3.40 25.37 9.00
C PRO A 9 -4.61 26.25 8.72
N LEU A 10 -4.54 27.49 9.22
CA LEU A 10 -5.54 28.52 8.99
C LEU A 10 -5.21 29.26 7.70
N GLN A 11 -6.13 29.25 6.73
CA GLN A 11 -6.00 30.08 5.53
C GLN A 11 -6.73 31.41 5.77
N ARG A 12 -5.96 32.50 5.76
CA ARG A 12 -6.48 33.88 5.81
C ARG A 12 -6.61 34.42 4.39
N MET A 13 -7.78 34.97 4.05
CA MET A 13 -8.00 35.68 2.79
C MET A 13 -8.16 37.19 3.04
N ASP A 14 -7.95 38.00 2.00
CA ASP A 14 -7.84 39.47 2.03
C ASP A 14 -9.04 40.22 2.65
N ASN A 15 -10.16 39.53 2.84
CA ASN A 15 -11.40 40.09 3.42
C ASN A 15 -11.60 39.72 4.90
N ASN A 16 -10.52 39.50 5.65
CA ASN A 16 -10.53 39.16 7.07
C ASN A 16 -11.31 37.86 7.40
N ARG A 17 -11.45 36.95 6.42
CA ARG A 17 -12.07 35.63 6.59
C ARG A 17 -10.99 34.59 6.87
N CYS A 18 -11.22 33.78 7.90
CA CYS A 18 -10.30 32.74 8.34
C CYS A 18 -10.98 31.37 8.16
N TYR A 19 -10.40 30.52 7.32
CA TYR A 19 -10.91 29.16 7.07
C TYR A 19 -9.94 28.13 7.66
N ARG A 20 -10.48 27.08 8.26
CA ARG A 20 -9.71 25.90 8.67
C ARG A 20 -9.64 24.92 7.49
N VAL A 21 -8.43 24.60 7.07
CA VAL A 21 -8.20 23.66 5.97
C VAL A 21 -8.13 22.25 6.57
N ASN A 22 -9.00 21.35 6.13
CA ASN A 22 -8.85 19.94 6.46
C ASN A 22 -7.54 19.43 5.84
N LEU A 23 -6.75 18.68 6.61
CA LEU A 23 -5.58 17.97 6.11
C LEU A 23 -6.06 16.90 5.13
N ILE A 24 -6.16 17.27 3.86
CA ILE A 24 -6.29 16.36 2.75
C ILE A 24 -4.91 15.68 2.63
N HIS A 25 -4.86 14.35 2.69
CA HIS A 25 -3.61 13.60 2.47
C HIS A 25 -2.94 14.12 1.19
N GLU A 26 -1.61 14.28 1.17
CA GLU A 26 -0.90 14.96 0.08
C GLU A 26 -1.25 14.40 -1.31
N ASP A 27 -1.50 13.09 -1.39
CA ASP A 27 -1.95 12.38 -2.60
C ASP A 27 -3.32 12.85 -3.14
N PHE A 28 -4.19 13.39 -2.28
CA PHE A 28 -5.48 13.97 -2.66
C PHE A 28 -5.42 15.50 -2.84
N GLY A 29 -4.39 16.18 -2.31
CA GLY A 29 -4.22 17.64 -2.40
C GLY A 29 -3.99 18.13 -3.83
N ASN A 30 -3.34 17.31 -4.66
CA ASN A 30 -3.06 17.63 -6.07
C ASN A 30 -4.31 17.73 -6.96
N GLN A 31 -5.46 17.19 -6.53
CA GLN A 31 -6.71 17.29 -7.29
C GLN A 31 -7.32 18.69 -7.25
N LEU A 32 -7.16 19.42 -6.13
CA LEU A 32 -7.65 20.79 -6.03
C LEU A 32 -6.89 21.72 -6.98
N ALA A 33 -5.57 21.54 -7.07
CA ALA A 33 -4.71 22.29 -8.00
C ALA A 33 -4.99 21.94 -9.48
N ALA A 34 -5.30 20.67 -9.77
CA ALA A 34 -5.69 20.24 -11.11
C ALA A 34 -7.06 20.80 -11.54
N MET A 35 -8.01 20.95 -10.60
CA MET A 35 -9.32 21.56 -10.85
C MET A 35 -9.24 23.10 -10.98
N GLN A 36 -8.44 23.77 -10.15
CA GLN A 36 -8.27 25.23 -10.22
C GLN A 36 -7.54 25.69 -11.50
N ARG A 37 -6.62 24.88 -12.04
CA ARG A 37 -5.96 25.18 -13.33
C ARG A 37 -6.91 25.14 -14.54
N LYS A 38 -8.08 24.51 -14.43
CA LYS A 38 -9.10 24.51 -15.51
C LYS A 38 -9.92 25.80 -15.59
N GLU A 39 -9.93 26.64 -14.55
CA GLU A 39 -10.71 27.90 -14.54
C GLU A 39 -10.02 29.09 -15.23
N HIS A 40 -8.79 28.96 -15.75
CA HIS A 40 -7.98 30.10 -16.24
C HIS A 40 -7.45 29.97 -17.68
N LYS A 41 -8.08 29.17 -18.54
CA LYS A 41 -7.79 29.20 -19.99
C LYS A 41 -9.02 29.57 -20.81
N PRO A 42 -8.92 30.53 -21.76
CA PRO A 42 -10.01 30.85 -22.66
C PRO A 42 -10.21 29.73 -23.67
N GLU A 43 -11.48 29.54 -24.03
CA GLU A 43 -12.04 28.47 -24.84
C GLU A 43 -11.35 28.31 -26.21
N THR A 44 -10.94 27.07 -26.51
CA THR A 44 -10.89 26.57 -27.88
C THR A 44 -11.53 25.18 -27.89
N THR A 45 -12.52 25.05 -28.75
CA THR A 45 -13.45 23.94 -28.92
C THR A 45 -12.74 22.63 -29.27
N ASN A 46 -12.99 21.58 -28.46
CA ASN A 46 -13.12 20.19 -28.92
C ASN A 46 -13.61 19.28 -27.77
N GLY A 47 -14.81 18.70 -27.98
CA GLY A 47 -15.30 17.46 -27.35
C GLY A 47 -15.18 17.35 -25.83
N GLU A 48 -16.17 17.88 -25.10
CA GLU A 48 -16.35 17.67 -23.67
C GLU A 48 -16.58 16.19 -23.34
N THR A 49 -15.55 15.47 -22.88
CA THR A 49 -15.76 14.26 -22.09
C THR A 49 -15.90 14.69 -20.63
N ALA A 50 -17.14 14.89 -20.18
CA ALA A 50 -17.47 14.89 -18.77
C ALA A 50 -16.92 13.60 -18.14
N TYR A 51 -16.39 13.70 -16.91
CA TYR A 51 -15.88 12.55 -16.16
C TYR A 51 -17.02 11.55 -15.94
N MET A 52 -17.12 10.54 -16.81
CA MET A 52 -17.93 9.35 -16.63
C MET A 52 -17.08 8.36 -15.85
N GLU A 53 -17.42 8.16 -14.58
CA GLU A 53 -17.00 6.98 -13.83
C GLU A 53 -17.46 5.77 -14.65
N GLN A 54 -16.50 4.97 -15.14
CA GLN A 54 -16.80 3.77 -15.90
C GLN A 54 -17.68 2.88 -15.02
N ASP A 55 -18.82 2.43 -15.55
CA ASP A 55 -19.82 1.69 -14.81
C ASP A 55 -19.30 0.28 -14.51
N LEU A 56 -18.47 0.16 -13.47
CA LEU A 56 -17.94 -1.10 -12.93
C LEU A 56 -19.02 -1.90 -12.16
N TYR A 57 -20.29 -1.50 -12.26
CA TYR A 57 -21.43 -2.13 -11.60
C TYR A 57 -22.24 -3.04 -12.54
N ALA A 58 -21.81 -3.22 -13.79
CA ALA A 58 -22.42 -4.17 -14.71
C ALA A 58 -21.77 -5.55 -14.58
N GLU A 59 -22.49 -6.43 -13.88
CA GLU A 59 -22.40 -7.90 -13.97
C GLU A 59 -21.08 -8.55 -13.55
N ASP A 60 -20.85 -8.63 -12.23
CA ASP A 60 -20.31 -9.84 -11.61
C ASP A 60 -21.29 -10.24 -10.50
N ASP A 61 -22.31 -10.99 -10.90
CA ASP A 61 -23.33 -11.59 -10.02
C ASP A 61 -22.82 -12.94 -9.45
N ASP A 62 -21.50 -13.05 -9.21
CA ASP A 62 -20.85 -14.32 -8.83
C ASP A 62 -19.91 -14.19 -7.61
N ASP A 63 -20.20 -13.26 -6.69
CA ASP A 63 -19.61 -13.21 -5.34
C ASP A 63 -20.51 -13.88 -4.28
N GLU A 64 -21.03 -15.08 -4.57
CA GLU A 64 -21.63 -15.97 -3.56
C GLU A 64 -20.60 -16.51 -2.53
N GLN A 65 -19.37 -15.96 -2.48
CA GLN A 65 -18.36 -16.28 -1.48
C GLN A 65 -17.83 -15.05 -0.73
N GLU A 66 -18.66 -14.05 -0.44
CA GLU A 66 -18.55 -13.41 0.89
C GLU A 66 -19.00 -14.46 1.93
N ASN A 67 -18.06 -15.34 2.29
CA ASN A 67 -18.12 -16.20 3.46
C ASN A 67 -18.82 -15.43 4.59
N SER A 68 -19.78 -16.07 5.28
CA SER A 68 -20.59 -15.49 6.35
C SER A 68 -19.76 -14.98 7.52
N GLU A 69 -19.00 -13.91 7.32
CA GLU A 69 -18.63 -13.01 8.38
C GLU A 69 -19.94 -12.43 8.88
N ASN A 70 -20.35 -12.90 10.05
CA ASN A 70 -21.49 -12.37 10.79
C ASN A 70 -21.17 -10.92 11.14
N PHE A 71 -21.33 -10.00 10.19
CA PHE A 71 -21.28 -8.58 10.46
C PHE A 71 -22.30 -8.32 11.56
N GLN A 72 -21.85 -7.73 12.66
CA GLN A 72 -22.68 -7.38 13.81
C GLN A 72 -23.62 -6.25 13.39
N ILE A 73 -24.65 -6.60 12.62
CA ILE A 73 -25.76 -5.72 12.26
C ILE A 73 -26.74 -5.78 13.42
N GLU A 74 -26.85 -4.66 14.13
CA GLU A 74 -27.78 -4.46 15.23
C GLU A 74 -29.17 -4.15 14.67
N GLU A 75 -30.19 -4.85 15.17
CA GLU A 75 -31.59 -4.46 14.96
C GLU A 75 -31.98 -3.46 16.06
N LEU A 76 -32.39 -2.27 15.64
CA LEU A 76 -32.81 -1.20 16.54
C LEU A 76 -34.26 -1.40 16.97
N THR A 77 -34.63 -0.84 18.13
CA THR A 77 -36.02 -0.85 18.63
C THR A 77 -37.04 -0.21 17.68
N SER A 78 -36.57 0.58 16.71
CA SER A 78 -37.37 1.16 15.62
C SER A 78 -37.62 0.23 14.43
N GLY A 79 -37.17 -1.03 14.48
CA GLY A 79 -37.21 -1.98 13.36
C GLY A 79 -36.22 -1.67 12.23
N HIS A 80 -35.28 -0.74 12.45
CA HIS A 80 -34.22 -0.42 11.50
C HIS A 80 -32.95 -1.21 11.83
N TYR A 81 -32.09 -1.38 10.84
CA TYR A 81 -30.81 -2.06 11.00
C TYR A 81 -29.68 -1.03 11.04
N LYS A 82 -28.69 -1.29 11.89
CA LYS A 82 -27.49 -0.47 12.06
C LYS A 82 -26.25 -1.34 11.93
N LEU A 83 -25.26 -0.85 11.17
CA LEU A 83 -23.91 -1.41 11.12
C LEU A 83 -22.91 -0.32 11.49
N THR A 84 -21.97 -0.64 12.37
CA THR A 84 -20.79 0.17 12.64
C THR A 84 -19.59 -0.50 11.97
N MET A 85 -18.78 0.25 11.24
CA MET A 85 -17.57 -0.27 10.62
C MET A 85 -16.43 0.74 10.69
N HIS A 86 -15.23 0.22 10.86
CA HIS A 86 -14.03 1.04 10.87
C HIS A 86 -13.65 1.51 9.47
N VAL A 87 -13.33 2.81 9.35
CA VAL A 87 -12.76 3.42 8.14
C VAL A 87 -11.72 4.44 8.60
N ALA A 88 -10.49 4.30 8.11
CA ALA A 88 -9.44 5.24 8.46
C ALA A 88 -9.84 6.67 8.08
N GLN A 89 -9.56 7.62 8.98
CA GLN A 89 -10.01 9.01 8.85
C GLN A 89 -9.56 9.67 7.52
N SER A 90 -8.39 9.28 7.02
CA SER A 90 -7.84 9.73 5.74
C SER A 90 -8.79 9.50 4.55
N PHE A 91 -9.70 8.52 4.63
CA PHE A 91 -10.68 8.25 3.59
C PHE A 91 -11.99 9.03 3.72
N TYR A 92 -12.25 9.70 4.86
CA TYR A 92 -13.52 10.40 5.06
C TYR A 92 -13.77 11.45 4.00
N GLY A 93 -12.73 12.18 3.57
CA GLY A 93 -12.86 13.17 2.50
C GLY A 93 -13.33 12.57 1.18
N GLY A 94 -12.77 11.41 0.80
CA GLY A 94 -13.17 10.67 -0.40
C GLY A 94 -14.57 10.05 -0.30
N LEU A 95 -14.92 9.51 0.87
CA LEU A 95 -16.25 8.96 1.15
C LEU A 95 -17.35 10.04 1.13
N ILE A 96 -17.06 11.23 1.66
CA ILE A 96 -17.97 12.38 1.58
C ILE A 96 -18.08 12.83 0.12
N GLY A 97 -16.95 13.00 -0.57
CA GLY A 97 -16.89 13.52 -1.93
C GLY A 97 -17.13 15.03 -2.01
N PHE A 98 -16.96 15.60 -3.20
CA PHE A 98 -17.14 17.04 -3.41
C PHE A 98 -18.56 17.49 -3.05
N LYS A 99 -18.69 18.41 -2.10
CA LYS A 99 -19.98 18.85 -1.54
C LYS A 99 -20.86 17.68 -1.06
N GLY A 100 -20.28 16.57 -0.61
CA GLY A 100 -21.06 15.41 -0.15
C GLY A 100 -21.68 14.59 -1.28
N SER A 101 -21.22 14.70 -2.53
CA SER A 101 -21.81 14.02 -3.69
C SER A 101 -21.75 12.49 -3.56
N THR A 102 -20.57 11.94 -3.25
CA THR A 102 -20.34 10.49 -3.16
C THR A 102 -21.19 9.86 -2.08
N LYS A 103 -21.18 10.43 -0.87
CA LYS A 103 -22.03 9.98 0.24
C LYS A 103 -23.50 9.97 -0.15
N ARG A 104 -24.02 11.08 -0.69
CA ARG A 104 -25.43 11.19 -1.11
C ARG A 104 -25.81 10.19 -2.19
N ARG A 105 -24.89 9.92 -3.12
CA ARG A 105 -25.07 8.91 -4.16
C ARG A 105 -25.24 7.52 -3.55
N ILE A 106 -24.32 7.09 -2.68
CA ILE A 106 -24.42 5.78 -2.01
C ILE A 106 -25.72 5.70 -1.21
N GLU A 107 -26.03 6.71 -0.38
CA GLU A 107 -27.27 6.75 0.42
C GLU A 107 -28.54 6.63 -0.43
N SER A 108 -28.57 7.29 -1.60
CA SER A 108 -29.70 7.24 -2.54
C SER A 108 -29.84 5.87 -3.20
N GLU A 109 -28.74 5.29 -3.68
CA GLU A 109 -28.71 3.99 -4.35
C GLU A 109 -29.10 2.86 -3.41
N THR A 110 -28.67 2.91 -2.15
CA THR A 110 -28.90 1.84 -1.16
C THR A 110 -30.04 2.12 -0.20
N ARG A 111 -30.67 3.30 -0.25
CA ARG A 111 -31.74 3.75 0.67
C ARG A 111 -31.32 3.66 2.14
N THR A 112 -30.10 4.09 2.42
CA THR A 112 -29.50 4.10 3.78
C THR A 112 -29.10 5.51 4.20
N GLU A 113 -28.87 5.70 5.49
CA GLU A 113 -28.22 6.88 6.06
C GLU A 113 -26.82 6.51 6.53
N ILE A 114 -25.81 7.25 6.08
CA ILE A 114 -24.40 7.07 6.44
C ILE A 114 -24.00 8.22 7.37
N PHE A 115 -23.53 7.88 8.55
CA PHE A 115 -22.97 8.82 9.51
C PHE A 115 -21.45 8.69 9.54
N ILE A 116 -20.76 9.80 9.24
CA ILE A 116 -19.30 9.87 9.27
C ILE A 116 -18.91 10.78 10.44
N PRO A 117 -18.11 10.31 11.40
CA PRO A 117 -17.66 11.10 12.53
C PRO A 117 -16.98 12.39 12.09
N ARG A 118 -17.29 13.50 12.76
CA ARG A 118 -16.61 14.78 12.55
C ARG A 118 -15.69 15.07 13.73
N ASN A 119 -14.40 15.29 13.46
CA ASN A 119 -13.50 15.86 14.46
C ASN A 119 -13.89 17.32 14.68
N ARG A 120 -14.63 17.58 15.76
CA ARG A 120 -14.80 18.95 16.30
C ARG A 120 -13.67 19.20 17.28
N GLU A 121 -12.87 20.25 17.04
CA GLU A 121 -11.93 20.74 18.05
C GLU A 121 -12.68 21.04 19.36
N GLY A 122 -12.20 20.48 20.47
CA GLY A 122 -12.77 20.68 21.80
C GLY A 122 -14.03 19.85 22.12
N GLY A 123 -14.50 19.01 21.20
CA GLY A 123 -15.56 18.04 21.48
C GLY A 123 -15.03 16.74 22.11
N PRO A 124 -15.88 15.95 22.77
CA PRO A 124 -15.51 14.59 23.17
C PRO A 124 -15.04 13.80 21.93
N LYS A 125 -13.98 13.00 22.07
CA LYS A 125 -13.54 12.05 21.03
C LYS A 125 -14.76 11.21 20.66
N GLN A 126 -15.32 11.46 19.47
CA GLN A 126 -16.42 10.65 18.95
C GLN A 126 -15.88 9.29 18.53
N VAL A 127 -16.80 8.31 18.49
CA VAL A 127 -16.54 6.99 17.91
C VAL A 127 -15.89 7.17 16.54
N GLU A 128 -14.70 6.59 16.34
CA GLU A 128 -13.89 6.73 15.12
C GLU A 128 -14.44 5.91 13.94
N ASP A 129 -15.54 5.19 14.15
CA ASP A 129 -16.15 4.33 13.15
C ASP A 129 -17.36 5.00 12.50
N ILE A 130 -17.55 4.71 11.22
CA ILE A 130 -18.74 5.16 10.49
C ILE A 130 -19.93 4.27 10.85
N THR A 131 -21.13 4.84 10.79
CA THR A 131 -22.38 4.10 11.04
C THR A 131 -23.26 4.13 9.81
N ILE A 132 -23.80 2.99 9.41
CA ILE A 132 -24.78 2.85 8.33
C ILE A 132 -26.11 2.44 8.97
N LYS A 133 -27.19 3.15 8.65
CA LYS A 133 -28.55 2.80 9.08
C LYS A 133 -29.45 2.58 7.87
N GLY A 134 -30.30 1.56 7.91
CA GLY A 134 -31.21 1.24 6.83
C GLY A 134 -32.47 0.54 7.33
N LYS A 135 -33.49 0.46 6.48
CA LYS A 135 -34.75 -0.23 6.81
C LYS A 135 -34.63 -1.75 6.75
N THR A 136 -33.65 -2.27 6.00
CA THR A 136 -33.45 -3.71 5.82
C THR A 136 -31.98 -4.08 6.00
N ARG A 137 -31.72 -5.30 6.46
CA ARG A 137 -30.36 -5.84 6.56
C ARG A 137 -29.64 -5.80 5.20
N VAL A 138 -30.35 -6.11 4.11
CA VAL A 138 -29.84 -6.09 2.74
C VAL A 138 -29.38 -4.68 2.33
N SER A 139 -30.18 -3.64 2.58
CA SER A 139 -29.79 -2.25 2.26
C SER A 139 -28.50 -1.81 2.96
N VAL A 140 -28.34 -2.19 4.24
CA VAL A 140 -27.14 -1.88 5.03
C VAL A 140 -25.91 -2.62 4.47
N MET A 141 -26.07 -3.89 4.08
CA MET A 141 -25.00 -4.67 3.46
C MET A 141 -24.58 -4.14 2.10
N MET A 142 -25.52 -3.73 1.25
CA MET A 142 -25.22 -3.11 -0.05
C MET A 142 -24.44 -1.79 0.14
N ALA A 143 -24.83 -0.96 1.11
CA ALA A 143 -24.12 0.27 1.42
C ALA A 143 -22.69 -0.02 1.90
N ARG A 144 -22.51 -1.00 2.80
CA ARG A 144 -21.20 -1.47 3.26
C ARG A 144 -20.31 -1.89 2.10
N ARG A 145 -20.82 -2.72 1.19
CA ARG A 145 -20.09 -3.17 -0.01
C ARG A 145 -19.65 -1.99 -0.88
N LYS A 146 -20.56 -1.06 -1.18
CA LYS A 146 -20.23 0.15 -1.96
C LYS A 146 -19.17 1.02 -1.29
N ILE A 147 -19.23 1.17 0.04
CA ILE A 147 -18.19 1.88 0.80
C ILE A 147 -16.85 1.15 0.71
N ASN A 148 -16.81 -0.16 0.95
CA ASN A 148 -15.58 -0.95 0.86
C ASN A 148 -14.93 -0.84 -0.53
N LEU A 149 -15.70 -0.99 -1.60
CA LEU A 149 -15.21 -0.84 -2.98
C LEU A 149 -14.63 0.57 -3.23
N LEU A 150 -15.30 1.61 -2.74
CA LEU A 150 -14.77 2.97 -2.80
C LEU A 150 -13.45 3.11 -2.04
N ILE A 151 -13.36 2.55 -0.82
CA ILE A 151 -12.12 2.59 -0.03
C ILE A 151 -10.99 1.86 -0.75
N VAL A 152 -11.23 0.67 -1.30
CA VAL A 152 -10.24 -0.07 -2.08
C VAL A 152 -9.75 0.75 -3.27
N SER A 153 -10.67 1.38 -4.02
CA SER A 153 -10.33 2.26 -5.16
C SER A 153 -9.50 3.47 -4.74
N LEU A 154 -9.84 4.13 -3.62
CA LEU A 154 -9.07 5.24 -3.08
C LEU A 154 -7.69 4.79 -2.60
N ARG A 155 -7.61 3.63 -1.94
CA ARG A 155 -6.37 3.06 -1.40
C ARG A 155 -5.37 2.69 -2.50
N LYS A 156 -5.84 2.11 -3.61
CA LYS A 156 -5.01 1.78 -4.80
C LYS A 156 -4.28 2.99 -5.41
N ARG A 157 -4.73 4.22 -5.10
CA ARG A 157 -4.12 5.46 -5.59
C ARG A 157 -3.05 6.02 -4.65
N MET A 158 -2.88 5.41 -3.48
CA MET A 158 -1.93 5.84 -2.46
C MET A 158 -0.63 5.06 -2.59
N ARG A 159 0.48 5.66 -2.13
CA ARG A 159 1.75 4.95 -2.07
C ARG A 159 1.72 3.90 -0.95
N PRO A 160 2.26 2.68 -1.17
CA PRO A 160 2.36 1.68 -0.12
C PRO A 160 3.07 2.22 1.13
N THR A 161 2.54 1.89 2.31
CA THR A 161 3.11 2.29 3.60
C THR A 161 3.72 1.12 4.35
N HIS A 162 3.26 -0.10 4.08
CA HIS A 162 3.76 -1.32 4.70
C HIS A 162 3.94 -2.42 3.66
N PHE A 163 4.68 -3.45 4.03
CA PHE A 163 4.86 -4.63 3.22
C PHE A 163 5.14 -5.86 4.08
N ALA A 164 4.64 -7.02 3.66
CA ALA A 164 4.99 -8.31 4.23
C ALA A 164 6.27 -8.82 3.55
N CYS A 165 7.26 -9.29 4.32
CA CYS A 165 8.55 -9.70 3.76
C CYS A 165 9.23 -10.84 4.51
N VAL A 166 10.14 -11.52 3.80
CA VAL A 166 11.15 -12.42 4.37
C VAL A 166 12.49 -11.67 4.40
N PRO A 167 13.13 -11.51 5.58
CA PRO A 167 14.45 -10.89 5.66
C PRO A 167 15.52 -11.76 5.02
N LEU A 168 16.48 -11.15 4.32
CA LEU A 168 17.66 -11.83 3.74
C LEU A 168 18.98 -11.18 4.19
N ASN A 169 18.93 -10.29 5.17
CA ASN A 169 20.03 -9.45 5.65
C ASN A 169 20.98 -10.20 6.62
N PHE A 170 21.22 -11.49 6.40
CA PHE A 170 22.09 -12.31 7.25
C PHE A 170 22.76 -13.45 6.49
N GLY A 171 23.79 -14.03 7.10
CA GLY A 171 24.52 -15.18 6.57
C GLY A 171 25.21 -14.91 5.22
N GLU A 172 25.35 -15.98 4.44
CA GLU A 172 26.04 -15.98 3.14
C GLU A 172 25.45 -14.92 2.19
N ILE A 173 24.12 -14.77 2.15
CA ILE A 173 23.44 -13.83 1.23
C ILE A 173 23.89 -12.39 1.47
N LYS A 174 23.96 -11.95 2.72
CA LYS A 174 24.42 -10.59 3.05
C LYS A 174 25.90 -10.41 2.74
N GLU A 175 26.73 -11.39 3.06
CA GLU A 175 28.17 -11.35 2.77
C GLU A 175 28.42 -11.23 1.26
N ARG A 176 27.79 -12.10 0.46
CA ARG A 176 27.88 -12.08 -1.01
C ARG A 176 27.28 -10.84 -1.64
N PHE A 177 26.23 -10.27 -1.05
CA PHE A 177 25.68 -8.98 -1.48
C PHE A 177 26.69 -7.85 -1.30
N CYS A 178 27.37 -7.80 -0.15
CA CYS A 178 28.43 -6.82 0.11
C CYS A 178 29.62 -7.00 -0.84
N GLU A 179 30.04 -8.25 -1.09
CA GLU A 179 31.07 -8.58 -2.08
C GLU A 179 30.67 -8.08 -3.48
N PHE A 180 29.47 -8.44 -3.94
CA PHE A 180 28.93 -8.02 -5.23
C PHE A 180 28.92 -6.50 -5.38
N LYS A 181 28.39 -5.79 -4.37
CA LYS A 181 28.34 -4.32 -4.34
C LYS A 181 29.74 -3.72 -4.47
N LYS A 182 30.71 -4.24 -3.71
CA LYS A 182 32.10 -3.77 -3.73
C LYS A 182 32.74 -3.98 -5.09
N GLU A 183 32.69 -5.20 -5.63
CA GLU A 183 33.27 -5.52 -6.94
C GLU A 183 32.67 -4.67 -8.05
N LEU A 184 31.35 -4.45 -8.02
CA LEU A 184 30.67 -3.67 -9.05
C LEU A 184 31.05 -2.19 -9.02
N LEU A 185 31.21 -1.61 -7.82
CA LEU A 185 31.66 -0.23 -7.66
C LEU A 185 33.12 -0.05 -8.12
N GLU A 186 33.99 -1.05 -7.91
CA GLU A 186 35.38 -1.03 -8.38
C GLU A 186 35.50 -1.00 -9.92
N LEU A 187 34.49 -1.47 -10.65
CA LEU A 187 34.44 -1.38 -12.12
C LEU A 187 34.26 0.04 -12.64
N ASN A 188 33.83 0.99 -11.81
CA ASN A 188 33.63 2.40 -12.18
C ASN A 188 32.76 2.58 -13.45
N LEU A 189 31.67 1.80 -13.56
CA LEU A 189 30.76 1.87 -14.71
C LEU A 189 30.04 3.22 -14.75
N PRO A 190 29.87 3.84 -15.93
CA PRO A 190 29.19 5.14 -16.05
C PRO A 190 27.76 5.12 -15.50
N GLY A 191 27.45 6.07 -14.62
CA GLY A 191 26.10 6.22 -14.05
C GLY A 191 25.73 5.18 -12.99
N ILE A 192 26.68 4.35 -12.57
CA ILE A 192 26.57 3.42 -11.45
C ILE A 192 27.30 4.02 -10.25
N ASP A 193 26.58 4.21 -9.16
CA ASP A 193 27.07 4.77 -7.91
C ASP A 193 26.43 4.05 -6.72
N GLU A 194 26.98 4.27 -5.52
CA GLU A 194 26.52 3.60 -4.29
C GLU A 194 25.04 3.90 -3.96
N MET A 195 24.50 5.05 -4.37
CA MET A 195 23.13 5.45 -4.06
C MET A 195 22.09 4.64 -4.84
N LEU A 196 22.49 3.84 -5.82
CA LEU A 196 21.62 2.90 -6.50
C LEU A 196 21.35 1.63 -5.68
N PHE A 197 22.24 1.25 -4.78
CA PHE A 197 22.15 -0.02 -4.08
C PHE A 197 21.14 0.03 -2.94
N GLN A 198 20.46 -1.09 -2.73
CA GLN A 198 19.77 -1.36 -1.47
C GLN A 198 20.80 -1.45 -0.34
N THR A 199 20.43 -1.02 0.87
CA THR A 199 21.27 -1.23 2.06
C THR A 199 21.31 -2.71 2.39
N GLU A 200 22.49 -3.25 2.71
CA GLU A 200 22.69 -4.65 3.10
C GLU A 200 21.82 -5.06 4.31
N GLU A 201 21.48 -4.11 5.17
CA GLU A 201 20.58 -4.30 6.31
C GLU A 201 19.12 -4.36 5.93
N CYS A 202 18.77 -4.09 4.67
CA CYS A 202 17.41 -3.99 4.16
C CYS A 202 17.17 -4.91 2.96
N ILE A 203 18.06 -5.86 2.65
CA ILE A 203 17.79 -6.87 1.62
C ILE A 203 16.73 -7.87 2.13
N HIS A 204 15.69 -8.09 1.34
CA HIS A 204 14.51 -8.87 1.70
C HIS A 204 13.77 -9.36 0.45
N LEU A 205 12.81 -10.27 0.65
CA LEU A 205 11.82 -10.68 -0.33
C LEU A 205 10.46 -10.08 0.04
N THR A 206 9.81 -9.40 -0.89
CA THR A 206 8.47 -8.83 -0.66
C THR A 206 7.40 -9.84 -1.08
N LEU A 207 6.44 -10.10 -0.17
CA LEU A 207 5.30 -10.99 -0.40
C LEU A 207 4.04 -10.20 -0.77
N SER A 208 3.79 -9.07 -0.09
CA SER A 208 2.61 -8.23 -0.32
C SER A 208 2.93 -6.80 0.08
N THR A 209 2.38 -5.82 -0.64
CA THR A 209 2.37 -4.40 -0.27
C THR A 209 1.01 -4.04 0.34
N CYS A 210 1.01 -3.06 1.25
CA CYS A 210 -0.20 -2.59 1.92
C CYS A 210 -0.15 -1.07 2.10
N VAL A 211 -1.33 -0.46 2.19
CA VAL A 211 -1.50 0.91 2.69
C VAL A 211 -2.27 0.79 3.98
N LEU A 212 -1.62 1.05 5.11
CA LEU A 212 -2.21 1.04 6.45
C LEU A 212 -2.10 2.45 7.03
N LEU A 213 -3.23 3.08 7.33
CA LEU A 213 -3.32 4.51 7.63
C LEU A 213 -3.50 4.84 9.11
N ASP A 214 -3.93 3.87 9.92
CA ASP A 214 -4.08 4.03 11.36
C ASP A 214 -3.75 2.75 12.16
N ALA A 215 -3.95 2.82 13.47
CA ALA A 215 -3.61 1.73 14.39
C ALA A 215 -4.55 0.52 14.21
N ALA A 216 -5.82 0.74 13.89
CA ALA A 216 -6.78 -0.34 13.70
C ALA A 216 -6.45 -1.15 12.44
N GLU A 217 -6.12 -0.48 11.33
CA GLU A 217 -5.67 -1.15 10.10
C GLU A 217 -4.35 -1.92 10.32
N ARG A 218 -3.40 -1.36 11.09
CA ARG A 218 -2.15 -2.07 11.44
C ARG A 218 -2.42 -3.32 12.27
N SER A 219 -3.25 -3.23 13.30
CA SER A 219 -3.65 -4.40 14.11
C SER A 219 -4.33 -5.45 13.24
N LYS A 220 -5.25 -5.04 12.35
CA LYS A 220 -5.95 -5.96 11.46
C LYS A 220 -5.00 -6.65 10.47
N ALA A 221 -4.03 -5.92 9.92
CA ALA A 221 -3.00 -6.49 9.04
C ALA A 221 -2.12 -7.53 9.77
N VAL A 222 -1.80 -7.29 11.06
CA VAL A 222 -1.08 -8.28 11.89
C VAL A 222 -1.94 -9.52 12.13
N GLU A 223 -3.23 -9.36 12.46
CA GLU A 223 -4.16 -10.50 12.59
C GLU A 223 -4.24 -11.33 11.31
N ILE A 224 -4.33 -10.66 10.16
CA ILE A 224 -4.32 -11.32 8.85
C ILE A 224 -3.03 -12.11 8.66
N LEU A 225 -1.86 -11.49 8.93
CA LEU A 225 -0.58 -12.19 8.85
C LEU A 225 -0.53 -13.41 9.78
N GLN A 226 -1.05 -13.31 11.01
CA GLN A 226 -1.13 -14.46 11.93
C GLN A 226 -2.05 -15.57 11.39
N SER A 227 -3.17 -15.20 10.76
CA SER A 227 -4.11 -16.20 10.20
C SER A 227 -3.47 -17.05 9.10
N CYS A 228 -2.48 -16.51 8.38
CA CYS A 228 -1.72 -17.24 7.38
C CYS A 228 -0.91 -18.42 7.95
N LYS A 229 -0.77 -18.53 9.28
CA LYS A 229 -0.19 -19.72 9.93
C LYS A 229 -0.90 -21.01 9.52
N ALA A 230 -2.20 -20.94 9.22
CA ALA A 230 -2.97 -22.09 8.75
C ALA A 230 -2.43 -22.69 7.43
N TYR A 231 -1.77 -21.91 6.59
CA TYR A 231 -1.22 -22.38 5.31
C TYR A 231 0.12 -23.11 5.46
N LEU A 232 0.71 -23.13 6.66
CA LEU A 232 2.01 -23.76 6.89
C LEU A 232 1.91 -25.26 7.14
N SER A 233 0.74 -25.79 7.49
CA SER A 233 0.58 -27.22 7.84
C SER A 233 0.93 -28.16 6.68
N ASP A 234 0.70 -27.70 5.45
CA ASP A 234 0.92 -28.49 4.23
C ASP A 234 2.25 -28.16 3.55
N LEU A 235 3.09 -27.33 4.18
CA LEU A 235 4.34 -26.84 3.63
C LEU A 235 5.54 -27.30 4.45
N ARG A 236 6.68 -27.46 3.78
CA ARG A 236 7.92 -27.83 4.47
C ARG A 236 8.64 -26.58 4.98
N THR A 237 8.64 -26.41 6.30
CA THR A 237 9.41 -25.38 7.02
C THR A 237 10.67 -25.97 7.70
N PRO A 238 11.75 -25.19 7.95
CA PRO A 238 12.01 -23.85 7.40
C PRO A 238 11.99 -23.80 5.89
N PHE A 239 11.58 -22.66 5.34
CA PHE A 239 11.64 -22.47 3.89
C PHE A 239 13.11 -22.37 3.45
N GLN A 240 13.49 -23.24 2.52
CA GLN A 240 14.80 -23.22 1.89
C GLN A 240 14.77 -22.23 0.73
N ILE A 241 15.66 -21.24 0.77
CA ILE A 241 15.70 -20.15 -0.22
C ILE A 241 17.09 -20.14 -0.85
N GLU A 242 17.14 -20.20 -2.17
CA GLU A 242 18.35 -19.94 -2.96
C GLU A 242 18.20 -18.62 -3.71
N VAL A 243 19.24 -17.78 -3.66
CA VAL A 243 19.28 -16.50 -4.37
C VAL A 243 20.41 -16.54 -5.38
N ARG A 244 20.06 -16.49 -6.67
CA ARG A 244 21.02 -16.65 -7.77
C ARG A 244 20.54 -15.95 -9.03
N GLY A 245 21.47 -15.36 -9.75
CA GLY A 245 21.25 -14.72 -11.03
C GLY A 245 20.55 -13.38 -10.92
N LEU A 246 20.68 -12.57 -11.97
CA LEU A 246 20.21 -11.19 -12.03
C LEU A 246 19.16 -11.01 -13.13
N GLU A 247 18.15 -10.22 -12.83
CA GLU A 247 17.11 -9.80 -13.77
C GLU A 247 16.72 -8.33 -13.54
N ILE A 248 16.00 -7.78 -14.51
CA ILE A 248 15.54 -6.39 -14.52
C ILE A 248 14.02 -6.36 -14.55
N MET A 249 13.42 -5.32 -13.94
CA MET A 249 11.95 -5.22 -13.86
C MET A 249 11.32 -4.73 -15.17
N ASN A 250 12.09 -4.09 -16.04
CA ASN A 250 11.69 -3.57 -17.35
C ASN A 250 12.47 -4.26 -18.48
N ASP A 251 12.03 -4.14 -19.73
CA ASP A 251 12.58 -4.95 -20.84
C ASP A 251 13.88 -4.39 -21.48
N ASP A 252 14.29 -3.17 -21.12
CA ASP A 252 15.47 -2.50 -21.70
C ASP A 252 16.64 -2.48 -20.70
N PRO A 253 17.69 -3.31 -20.92
CA PRO A 253 18.86 -3.37 -20.05
C PRO A 253 19.75 -2.11 -20.14
N SER A 254 19.57 -1.24 -21.14
CA SER A 254 20.28 0.05 -21.22
C SER A 254 19.64 1.16 -20.39
N ALA A 255 18.38 0.98 -19.97
CA ALA A 255 17.59 1.95 -19.23
C ALA A 255 16.82 1.31 -18.07
N VAL A 256 17.56 0.66 -17.17
CA VAL A 256 17.01 -0.08 -16.02
C VAL A 256 16.60 0.86 -14.89
N ARG A 257 15.48 0.55 -14.24
CA ARG A 257 15.06 1.22 -12.99
C ARG A 257 15.28 0.37 -11.75
N VAL A 258 15.12 -0.95 -11.88
CA VAL A 258 15.26 -1.92 -10.79
C VAL A 258 16.02 -3.13 -11.32
N LEU A 259 17.13 -3.45 -10.67
CA LEU A 259 17.90 -4.68 -10.83
C LEU A 259 17.65 -5.53 -9.57
N TYR A 260 17.27 -6.79 -9.76
CA TYR A 260 16.99 -7.72 -8.67
C TYR A 260 17.66 -9.06 -8.91
N ALA A 261 17.88 -9.81 -7.82
CA ALA A 261 18.30 -11.20 -7.88
C ALA A 261 17.08 -12.13 -7.87
N ARG A 262 17.15 -13.20 -8.66
CA ARG A 262 16.10 -14.21 -8.69
C ARG A 262 16.16 -15.08 -7.44
N VAL A 263 15.00 -15.66 -7.14
CA VAL A 263 14.79 -16.48 -5.95
C VAL A 263 14.23 -17.82 -6.37
N GLU A 264 14.79 -18.89 -5.83
CA GLU A 264 14.28 -20.24 -5.97
C GLU A 264 13.87 -20.76 -4.59
N SER A 265 12.56 -20.90 -4.38
CA SER A 265 11.99 -21.49 -3.16
C SER A 265 10.56 -21.96 -3.42
N VAL A 266 10.40 -23.27 -3.64
CA VAL A 266 9.09 -23.85 -4.00
C VAL A 266 8.05 -23.67 -2.89
N GLU A 267 8.43 -23.93 -1.64
CA GLU A 267 7.51 -23.88 -0.50
C GLU A 267 7.19 -22.44 -0.09
N LEU A 268 8.16 -21.53 -0.14
CA LEU A 268 7.91 -20.11 0.11
C LEU A 268 7.02 -19.50 -0.98
N GLN A 269 7.18 -19.90 -2.25
CA GLN A 269 6.33 -19.40 -3.34
C GLN A 269 4.86 -19.77 -3.08
N LYS A 270 4.58 -21.05 -2.80
CA LYS A 270 3.23 -21.50 -2.42
C LYS A 270 2.68 -20.74 -1.22
N PHE A 271 3.49 -20.56 -0.18
CA PHE A 271 3.10 -19.79 0.99
C PHE A 271 2.76 -18.34 0.62
N ALA A 272 3.60 -17.66 -0.17
CA ALA A 272 3.41 -16.28 -0.57
C ALA A 272 2.12 -16.10 -1.37
N ASP A 273 1.86 -16.99 -2.33
CA ASP A 273 0.66 -16.98 -3.17
C ASP A 273 -0.63 -17.19 -2.35
N LEU A 274 -0.58 -18.01 -1.30
CA LEU A 274 -1.70 -18.18 -0.37
C LEU A 274 -1.82 -17.02 0.63
N ALA A 275 -0.70 -16.53 1.14
CA ALA A 275 -0.65 -15.51 2.17
C ALA A 275 -1.06 -14.12 1.68
N VAL A 276 -0.91 -13.82 0.38
CA VAL A 276 -1.37 -12.54 -0.19
C VAL A 276 -2.91 -12.47 -0.26
N GLN A 277 -3.59 -13.60 -0.45
CA GLN A 277 -5.05 -13.62 -0.68
C GLN A 277 -5.87 -13.03 0.49
N PRO A 278 -5.60 -13.35 1.76
CA PRO A 278 -6.24 -12.66 2.89
C PRO A 278 -6.04 -11.14 2.90
N PHE A 279 -4.86 -10.64 2.51
CA PHE A 279 -4.61 -9.20 2.42
C PHE A 279 -5.45 -8.55 1.32
N LEU A 280 -5.55 -9.18 0.14
CA LEU A 280 -6.38 -8.72 -0.97
C LEU A 280 -7.87 -8.71 -0.58
N ARG A 281 -8.38 -9.82 -0.04
CA ARG A 281 -9.78 -9.94 0.40
C ARG A 281 -10.16 -8.93 1.47
N SER A 282 -9.22 -8.56 2.35
CA SER A 282 -9.45 -7.54 3.38
C SER A 282 -9.53 -6.11 2.83
N GLY A 283 -9.06 -5.87 1.60
CA GLY A 283 -8.91 -4.54 1.01
C GLY A 283 -7.77 -3.69 1.59
N LEU A 284 -6.91 -4.26 2.45
CA LEU A 284 -5.71 -3.59 2.99
C LEU A 284 -4.49 -3.77 2.07
N GLY A 285 -4.39 -4.93 1.43
CA GLY A 285 -3.41 -5.20 0.38
C GLY A 285 -3.97 -4.87 -0.99
N PHE A 286 -3.08 -4.74 -1.96
CA PHE A 286 -3.41 -4.65 -3.37
C PHE A 286 -2.39 -5.43 -4.16
N ASP A 287 -2.85 -6.02 -5.25
CA ASP A 287 -1.98 -6.65 -6.22
C ASP A 287 -1.50 -5.57 -7.19
N ASP A 288 -0.19 -5.41 -7.28
CA ASP A 288 0.46 -4.50 -8.22
C ASP A 288 0.68 -5.21 -9.59
N TYR A 289 0.26 -6.46 -9.74
CA TYR A 289 0.62 -7.30 -10.88
C TYR A 289 -0.58 -7.91 -11.59
N GLU A 290 -0.56 -7.86 -12.92
CA GLU A 290 -1.31 -8.77 -13.80
C GLU A 290 -0.60 -10.14 -13.82
N ARG A 291 -0.42 -10.77 -12.66
CA ARG A 291 0.30 -12.06 -12.54
C ARG A 291 -0.45 -12.99 -11.62
N ASP A 292 -0.46 -14.27 -11.97
CA ASP A 292 -1.13 -15.31 -11.18
C ASP A 292 -0.40 -15.60 -9.85
N ASN A 293 0.87 -15.20 -9.71
CA ASN A 293 1.72 -15.51 -8.56
C ASN A 293 2.56 -14.31 -8.11
N VAL A 294 2.89 -14.27 -6.82
CA VAL A 294 3.78 -13.29 -6.20
C VAL A 294 5.17 -13.39 -6.85
N LYS A 295 5.68 -12.28 -7.38
CA LYS A 295 7.04 -12.20 -7.93
C LYS A 295 8.07 -12.09 -6.80
N LEU A 296 8.49 -13.21 -6.22
CA LEU A 296 9.57 -13.22 -5.24
C LEU A 296 10.90 -12.80 -5.88
N HIS A 297 11.52 -11.77 -5.33
CA HIS A 297 12.81 -11.25 -5.78
C HIS A 297 13.52 -10.49 -4.66
N MET A 298 14.86 -10.47 -4.69
CA MET A 298 15.67 -9.63 -3.81
C MET A 298 16.13 -8.40 -4.59
N THR A 299 15.64 -7.20 -4.23
CA THR A 299 16.08 -5.97 -4.90
C THR A 299 17.55 -5.68 -4.58
N ILE A 300 18.37 -5.53 -5.64
CA ILE A 300 19.80 -5.21 -5.52
C ILE A 300 20.02 -3.72 -5.71
N MET A 301 19.49 -3.17 -6.81
CA MET A 301 19.62 -1.76 -7.14
C MET A 301 18.27 -1.18 -7.55
N ASN A 302 17.97 0.03 -7.08
CA ASN A 302 16.77 0.76 -7.45
C ASN A 302 17.06 2.25 -7.62
N ASN A 303 16.73 2.78 -8.79
CA ASN A 303 16.93 4.19 -9.09
C ASN A 303 16.09 5.13 -8.19
N ARG A 304 15.04 4.62 -7.55
CA ARG A 304 14.26 5.36 -6.56
C ARG A 304 15.12 5.82 -5.38
N TYR A 305 16.10 5.03 -4.94
CA TYR A 305 16.97 5.38 -3.81
C TYR A 305 17.80 6.61 -4.14
N ARG A 306 18.45 6.62 -5.30
CA ARG A 306 19.18 7.78 -5.82
C ARG A 306 18.28 9.01 -5.95
N LYS A 307 17.05 8.86 -6.48
CA LYS A 307 16.10 9.97 -6.62
C LYS A 307 15.57 10.55 -5.30
N GLN A 308 15.60 9.79 -4.22
CA GLN A 308 15.26 10.30 -2.88
C GLN A 308 16.33 11.26 -2.36
N LEU A 309 17.59 11.04 -2.74
CA LEU A 309 18.72 11.88 -2.35
C LEU A 309 18.96 13.04 -3.34
N ASP A 310 18.81 12.77 -4.64
CA ASP A 310 18.94 13.75 -5.72
C ASP A 310 17.76 13.64 -6.70
N ALA A 311 16.79 14.54 -6.57
CA ALA A 311 15.62 14.60 -7.44
C ALA A 311 15.96 14.87 -8.93
N LYS A 312 17.15 15.39 -9.24
CA LYS A 312 17.61 15.66 -10.61
C LYS A 312 18.35 14.47 -11.23
N ALA A 313 18.63 13.42 -10.45
CA ALA A 313 19.31 12.24 -10.95
C ALA A 313 18.55 11.58 -12.11
N ALA A 314 19.31 10.92 -12.98
CA ALA A 314 18.78 10.22 -14.15
C ALA A 314 17.65 9.24 -13.77
N GLY A 315 16.71 9.04 -14.69
CA GLY A 315 15.54 8.17 -14.49
C GLY A 315 15.85 6.67 -14.50
N SER A 316 17.06 6.28 -14.88
CA SER A 316 17.51 4.91 -15.09
C SER A 316 19.05 4.80 -15.01
N PHE A 317 19.56 3.58 -15.13
CA PHE A 317 20.98 3.25 -15.28
C PHE A 317 21.17 2.11 -16.30
N ASP A 318 22.36 2.01 -16.89
CA ASP A 318 22.70 0.95 -17.85
C ASP A 318 23.24 -0.28 -17.12
N ALA A 319 22.53 -1.41 -17.23
CA ALA A 319 22.89 -2.66 -16.58
C ALA A 319 23.47 -3.70 -17.54
N ARG A 320 23.70 -3.39 -18.82
CA ARG A 320 24.17 -4.38 -19.81
C ARG A 320 25.48 -5.05 -19.39
N GLU A 321 26.44 -4.26 -18.93
CA GLU A 321 27.73 -4.79 -18.49
C GLU A 321 27.62 -5.56 -17.16
N ILE A 322 26.70 -5.14 -16.28
CA ILE A 322 26.39 -5.85 -15.03
C ILE A 322 25.84 -7.24 -15.34
N LEU A 323 24.78 -7.30 -16.15
CA LEU A 323 24.12 -8.55 -16.55
C LEU A 323 25.07 -9.48 -17.33
N LYS A 324 25.94 -8.92 -18.16
CA LYS A 324 26.93 -9.70 -18.92
C LYS A 324 27.96 -10.38 -18.01
N ARG A 325 28.44 -9.70 -16.97
CA ARG A 325 29.49 -10.22 -16.08
C ARG A 325 28.94 -11.05 -14.93
N TYR A 326 27.80 -10.64 -14.37
CA TYR A 326 27.24 -11.15 -13.12
C TYR A 326 25.84 -11.74 -13.30
N GLY A 327 25.39 -11.98 -14.53
CA GLY A 327 24.03 -12.46 -14.81
C GLY A 327 23.64 -13.75 -14.08
N ASP A 328 24.61 -14.60 -13.74
CA ASP A 328 24.41 -15.84 -12.97
C ASP A 328 25.10 -15.80 -11.59
N TYR A 329 25.28 -14.61 -11.01
CA TYR A 329 25.94 -14.45 -9.72
C TYR A 329 25.17 -15.19 -8.61
N TYR A 330 25.89 -15.98 -7.82
CA TYR A 330 25.32 -16.77 -6.73
C TYR A 330 25.45 -16.00 -5.41
N PHE A 331 24.32 -15.59 -4.84
CA PHE A 331 24.28 -14.87 -3.57
C PHE A 331 24.26 -15.81 -2.37
N GLY A 332 23.77 -17.04 -2.50
CA GLY A 332 23.81 -18.00 -1.41
C GLY A 332 22.48 -18.67 -1.13
N ARG A 333 22.46 -19.42 -0.04
CA ARG A 333 21.27 -20.09 0.49
C ARG A 333 20.99 -19.71 1.93
N VAL A 334 19.71 -19.71 2.28
CA VAL A 334 19.26 -19.40 3.63
C VAL A 334 18.01 -20.18 4.00
N GLU A 335 17.83 -20.38 5.31
CA GLU A 335 16.61 -20.92 5.90
C GLU A 335 15.78 -19.79 6.49
N CYS A 336 14.48 -19.78 6.17
CA CYS A 336 13.52 -18.80 6.68
C CYS A 336 12.51 -19.46 7.61
N ASN A 337 12.31 -18.85 8.78
CA ASN A 337 11.38 -19.27 9.84
C ASN A 337 10.38 -18.16 10.22
N GLU A 338 10.42 -17.01 9.54
CA GLU A 338 9.55 -15.90 9.87
C GLU A 338 9.26 -14.96 8.71
N VAL A 339 8.07 -14.36 8.76
CA VAL A 339 7.63 -13.29 7.86
C VAL A 339 7.29 -12.07 8.70
N HIS A 340 7.76 -10.90 8.28
CA HIS A 340 7.53 -9.64 8.96
C HIS A 340 6.57 -8.75 8.17
N LEU A 341 5.65 -8.08 8.88
CA LEU A 341 4.96 -6.90 8.37
C LEU A 341 5.77 -5.67 8.77
N CYS A 342 6.37 -5.01 7.79
CA CYS A 342 7.29 -3.90 7.99
C CYS A 342 6.71 -2.58 7.48
N VAL A 343 7.17 -1.48 8.07
CA VAL A 343 6.91 -0.12 7.55
C VAL A 343 7.88 0.15 6.39
N MET A 344 7.37 0.60 5.24
CA MET A 344 8.16 0.83 4.00
C MET A 344 9.12 2.02 4.11
N HIS A 345 8.81 2.98 4.98
CA HIS A 345 9.61 4.18 5.16
C HIS A 345 10.31 4.17 6.51
N HIS A 346 11.59 4.55 6.48
CA HIS A 346 12.22 5.18 7.62
C HIS A 346 11.48 6.50 7.86
N THR A 347 10.68 6.55 8.92
CA THR A 347 10.18 7.81 9.47
C THR A 347 11.40 8.69 9.77
N SER A 348 11.26 10.01 9.63
CA SER A 348 12.29 10.96 10.08
C SER A 348 12.65 10.66 11.54
N GLY A 349 13.84 10.12 11.78
CA GLY A 349 14.30 9.67 13.10
C GLY A 349 14.69 8.19 13.21
N ASP A 350 14.42 7.36 12.19
CA ASP A 350 14.89 5.97 12.18
C ASP A 350 16.40 5.90 11.90
N GLU A 351 17.11 5.08 12.68
CA GLU A 351 18.56 4.87 12.55
C GLU A 351 18.87 4.28 11.16
N HIS A 352 19.57 5.06 10.33
CA HIS A 352 20.16 4.55 9.09
C HIS A 352 21.07 3.37 9.42
N GLY A 353 20.94 2.28 8.66
CA GLY A 353 21.71 1.05 8.89
C GLY A 353 21.03 0.03 9.81
N THR A 354 19.71 0.08 9.95
CA THR A 354 18.92 -0.98 10.62
C THR A 354 17.85 -1.53 9.70
N PHE A 355 17.44 -2.78 9.91
CA PHE A 355 16.32 -3.38 9.18
C PHE A 355 15.03 -2.59 9.42
N TYR A 356 14.07 -2.70 8.50
CA TYR A 356 12.79 -2.00 8.56
C TYR A 356 12.08 -2.17 9.90
N LYS A 357 11.40 -1.11 10.36
CA LYS A 357 10.56 -1.17 11.57
C LYS A 357 9.47 -2.23 11.41
N ILE A 358 9.51 -3.22 12.29
CA ILE A 358 8.55 -4.33 12.30
C ILE A 358 7.27 -3.91 13.04
N THR A 359 6.13 -4.07 12.38
CA THR A 359 4.79 -3.88 12.95
C THR A 359 4.27 -5.18 13.60
N GLY A 360 4.60 -6.32 13.00
CA GLY A 360 4.31 -7.65 13.55
C GLY A 360 5.01 -8.74 12.76
N SER A 361 5.04 -9.96 13.29
CA SER A 361 5.75 -11.08 12.68
C SER A 361 4.94 -12.37 12.83
N LEU A 362 4.92 -13.19 11.78
CA LEU A 362 4.52 -14.59 11.86
C LEU A 362 5.79 -15.45 11.95
N LYS A 363 5.96 -16.19 13.05
CA LYS A 363 7.05 -17.16 13.24
C LYS A 363 6.52 -18.59 13.11
N PHE A 364 7.35 -19.48 12.56
CA PHE A 364 7.00 -20.88 12.37
C PHE A 364 8.19 -21.82 12.53
#